data_AF-A0AAD3APK5-F1
#
_entry.id   AF-A0AAD3APK5-F1
#
_cell.length_a   1.000
_cell.length_b   1.000
_cell.length_c   1.000
_cell.angle_alpha   90.00
_cell.angle_beta   90.00
_cell.angle_gamma   90.00
#
_symmetry.space_group_name_H-M   'P 1'
#
loop_
_entity.id
_entity.type
_entity.pdbx_description
1 polymer ?
#
loop_
_entity_poly.entity_id
_entity_poly.type
_entity_poly.pdbx_seq_one_letter_code
_entity_poly.pdbx_strand_id
1 'polypeptide(L)'
;MNTDTPTICRRLTLALRRDPLARIVAPADAFRMADQLLTRTTISDPGSRLWCSIALEPLASLILAASAGGSGQGSHWVHATSATLHGADRDDAAWDEAQRACSQRRTTEPMRTALARLRCMDARQRRSVTKVMVNATNPAKRPRVLRSVR
;
A
#
# COMPACT_ATOMS: atom_id res chain seq x y z
N MET A 1 8.93 22.76 -27.73
CA MET A 1 9.10 21.85 -26.56
C MET A 1 7.73 21.41 -26.08
N ASN A 2 7.41 20.11 -26.17
CA ASN A 2 6.52 19.33 -25.30
C ASN A 2 5.87 18.16 -26.07
N THR A 3 6.51 17.00 -26.04
CA THR A 3 5.94 15.74 -26.55
C THR A 3 6.42 14.55 -25.71
N ASP A 4 6.04 14.48 -24.43
CA ASP A 4 6.42 13.33 -23.57
C ASP A 4 5.27 12.74 -22.73
N THR A 5 4.03 13.17 -22.94
CA THR A 5 2.90 12.73 -22.11
C THR A 5 2.26 11.39 -22.49
N PRO A 6 2.04 11.04 -23.79
CA PRO A 6 1.30 9.80 -24.12
C PRO A 6 2.12 8.52 -23.88
N THR A 7 3.45 8.61 -23.91
CA THR A 7 4.36 7.46 -23.75
C THR A 7 4.43 6.98 -22.29
N ILE A 8 4.33 7.91 -21.33
CA ILE A 8 4.35 7.63 -19.89
C ILE A 8 3.09 6.88 -19.47
N CYS A 9 1.91 7.31 -19.95
CA CYS A 9 0.65 6.60 -19.68
C CYS A 9 0.66 5.18 -20.23
N ARG A 10 1.22 4.97 -21.44
CA ARG A 10 1.31 3.64 -22.06
C ARG A 10 2.31 2.73 -21.33
N ARG A 11 3.44 3.27 -20.85
CA ARG A 11 4.41 2.54 -20.02
C ARG A 11 3.85 2.19 -18.64
N LEU A 12 3.10 3.08 -18.00
CA LEU A 12 2.38 2.79 -16.76
C LEU A 12 1.32 1.70 -16.96
N THR A 13 0.58 1.74 -18.08
CA THR A 13 -0.44 0.71 -18.41
C THR A 13 0.18 -0.66 -18.72
N LEU A 14 1.34 -0.69 -19.38
CA LEU A 14 2.09 -1.94 -19.59
C LEU A 14 2.80 -2.44 -18.32
N ALA A 15 3.28 -1.53 -17.48
CA ALA A 15 3.80 -1.84 -16.14
C ALA A 15 2.70 -2.16 -15.12
N LEU A 16 1.42 -1.96 -15.46
CA LEU A 16 0.24 -2.47 -14.76
C LEU A 16 -0.18 -3.85 -15.29
N ARG A 17 0.33 -4.29 -16.46
CA ARG A 17 0.10 -5.63 -17.03
C ARG A 17 0.99 -6.70 -16.41
N ARG A 18 2.12 -6.28 -15.84
CA ARG A 18 2.90 -7.02 -14.83
C ARG A 18 2.63 -6.34 -13.50
N ASP A 19 2.63 -7.07 -12.40
CA ASP A 19 2.46 -6.46 -11.09
C ASP A 19 3.55 -5.41 -10.82
N PRO A 20 3.19 -4.13 -10.50
CA PRO A 20 4.19 -3.10 -10.23
C PRO A 20 5.11 -3.45 -9.05
N LEU A 21 4.67 -4.33 -8.14
CA LEU A 21 5.49 -4.78 -7.01
C LEU A 21 6.64 -5.69 -7.45
N ALA A 22 6.58 -6.32 -8.63
CA ALA A 22 7.64 -7.21 -9.12
C ALA A 22 9.00 -6.51 -9.34
N ARG A 23 9.02 -5.17 -9.35
CA ARG A 23 10.24 -4.37 -9.51
C ARG A 23 10.83 -3.87 -8.18
N ILE A 24 10.11 -4.07 -7.08
CA ILE A 24 10.54 -3.59 -5.77
C ILE A 24 11.53 -4.59 -5.20
N VAL A 25 12.78 -4.16 -5.07
CA VAL A 25 13.88 -5.00 -4.55
C VAL A 25 14.48 -4.45 -3.27
N ALA A 26 14.24 -3.16 -2.97
CA ALA A 26 14.78 -2.45 -1.83
C ALA A 26 13.68 -1.80 -0.96
N PRO A 27 13.90 -1.66 0.36
CA PRO A 27 12.98 -0.98 1.27
C PRO A 27 12.59 0.43 0.83
N ALA A 28 13.54 1.20 0.30
CA ALA A 28 13.29 2.58 -0.14
C ALA A 28 12.23 2.66 -1.26
N ASP A 29 12.19 1.66 -2.14
CA ASP A 29 11.21 1.61 -3.23
C ASP A 29 9.81 1.27 -2.70
N ALA A 30 9.73 0.41 -1.68
CA ALA A 30 8.48 0.09 -1.00
C ALA A 30 7.90 1.31 -0.29
N PHE A 31 8.73 2.08 0.42
CA PHE A 31 8.33 3.36 1.02
C PHE A 31 7.83 4.36 -0.01
N ARG A 32 8.56 4.54 -1.11
CA ARG A 32 8.16 5.46 -2.18
C ARG A 32 6.82 5.07 -2.80
N MET A 33 6.58 3.78 -3.02
CA MET A 33 5.30 3.28 -3.52
C MET A 33 4.17 3.53 -2.50
N ALA A 34 4.40 3.20 -1.22
CA ALA A 34 3.42 3.43 -0.16
C ALA A 34 3.04 4.92 -0.05
N ASP A 35 4.03 5.81 -0.06
CA ASP A 35 3.82 7.26 -0.03
C ASP A 35 2.99 7.76 -1.22
N GLN A 36 3.27 7.27 -2.44
CA GLN A 36 2.49 7.62 -3.62
C GLN A 36 1.03 7.17 -3.52
N LEU A 37 0.76 5.96 -2.99
CA LEU A 37 -0.60 5.45 -2.81
C LEU A 37 -1.36 6.22 -1.72
N LEU A 38 -0.69 6.54 -0.62
CA LEU A 38 -1.26 7.27 0.51
C LEU A 38 -1.51 8.74 0.18
N THR A 39 -0.61 9.39 -0.56
CA THR A 39 -0.79 10.77 -1.05
C THR A 39 -2.03 10.90 -1.95
N ARG A 40 -2.33 9.89 -2.79
CA ARG A 40 -3.58 9.90 -3.58
C ARG A 40 -4.82 9.81 -2.68
N THR A 41 -4.71 9.08 -1.58
CA THR A 41 -5.78 8.97 -0.58
C THR A 41 -6.01 10.29 0.12
N THR A 42 -4.94 10.98 0.57
CA THR A 42 -5.06 12.30 1.22
C THR A 42 -5.57 13.40 0.29
N ILE A 43 -5.24 13.35 -1.00
CA ILE A 43 -5.81 14.28 -1.99
C ILE A 43 -7.33 14.09 -2.12
N SER A 44 -7.80 12.84 -2.05
CA SER A 44 -9.22 12.52 -2.18
C SER A 44 -10.00 12.70 -0.86
N ASP A 45 -9.32 12.59 0.28
CA ASP A 45 -9.87 12.69 1.62
C ASP A 45 -8.85 13.39 2.55
N PRO A 46 -8.81 14.73 2.57
CA PRO A 46 -7.83 15.47 3.37
C PRO A 46 -7.89 15.17 4.87
N GLY A 47 -9.06 14.77 5.39
CA GLY A 47 -9.26 14.37 6.78
C GLY A 47 -8.49 13.10 7.17
N SER A 48 -8.03 12.33 6.18
CA SER A 48 -7.29 11.09 6.41
C SER A 48 -5.78 11.28 6.57
N ARG A 49 -5.27 12.52 6.53
CA ARG A 49 -3.82 12.81 6.50
C ARG A 49 -3.03 12.19 7.65
N LEU A 50 -3.52 12.31 8.88
CA LEU A 50 -2.88 11.71 10.05
C LEU A 50 -2.77 10.19 9.91
N TRP A 51 -3.87 9.53 9.55
CA TRP A 51 -3.91 8.09 9.38
C TRP A 51 -3.02 7.62 8.24
N CYS A 52 -2.92 8.40 7.16
CA CYS A 52 -2.01 8.10 6.05
C CYS A 52 -0.54 8.18 6.48
N SER A 53 -0.18 9.14 7.32
CA SER A 53 1.18 9.21 7.89
C SER A 53 1.52 7.98 8.72
N ILE A 54 0.58 7.49 9.53
CA ILE A 54 0.77 6.29 10.37
C ILE A 54 0.78 5.02 9.51
N ALA A 55 0.01 4.99 8.42
CA ALA A 55 -0.08 3.85 7.50
C ALA A 55 1.16 3.64 6.63
N LEU A 56 2.09 4.60 6.56
CA LEU A 56 3.24 4.55 5.67
C LEU A 56 4.13 3.32 5.91
N GLU A 57 4.59 3.11 7.14
CA GLU A 57 5.46 1.98 7.47
C GLU A 57 4.74 0.63 7.32
N PRO A 58 3.52 0.42 7.87
CA PRO A 58 2.79 -0.85 7.69
C PRO A 58 2.55 -1.17 6.21
N LEU A 59 2.15 -0.19 5.40
CA LEU A 59 1.89 -0.40 3.98
C LEU A 59 3.18 -0.69 3.21
N ALA A 60 4.28 0.01 3.50
CA ALA A 60 5.57 -0.27 2.91
C ALA A 60 6.04 -1.70 3.24
N SER A 61 5.81 -2.18 4.47
CA SER A 61 6.14 -3.55 4.87
C SER A 61 5.38 -4.59 4.05
N LEU A 62 4.07 -4.41 3.87
CA LEU A 62 3.25 -5.30 3.04
C LEU A 62 3.71 -5.27 1.58
N ILE A 63 4.02 -4.09 1.04
CA ILE A 63 4.51 -3.93 -0.34
C ILE A 63 5.82 -4.69 -0.55
N LEU A 64 6.78 -4.55 0.37
CA LEU A 64 8.06 -5.24 0.28
C LEU A 64 7.88 -6.76 0.43
N ALA A 65 7.04 -7.21 1.35
CA ALA A 65 6.72 -8.64 1.52
C ALA A 65 6.14 -9.25 0.24
N ALA A 66 5.18 -8.55 -0.38
CA ALA A 66 4.51 -8.98 -1.60
C ALA A 66 5.45 -9.03 -2.81
N SER A 67 6.41 -8.10 -2.89
CA SER A 67 7.41 -8.06 -3.97
C SER A 67 8.31 -9.29 -4.01
N ALA A 68 8.55 -9.93 -2.86
CA ALA A 68 9.42 -11.09 -2.76
C ALA A 68 8.86 -12.36 -3.42
N GLY A 69 7.53 -12.44 -3.58
CA GLY A 69 6.85 -13.65 -4.07
C GLY A 69 6.91 -13.86 -5.58
N GLY A 70 7.26 -12.83 -6.37
CA GLY A 70 7.46 -12.95 -7.83
C GLY A 70 6.24 -13.43 -8.65
N SER A 71 5.08 -13.64 -8.03
CA SER A 71 3.92 -14.33 -8.61
C SER A 71 3.05 -13.43 -9.51
N GLY A 72 3.35 -12.14 -9.58
CA GLY A 72 2.54 -11.18 -10.34
C GLY A 72 1.19 -10.85 -9.69
N GLN A 73 0.97 -11.23 -8.43
CA GLN A 73 -0.26 -11.00 -7.66
C GLN A 73 -0.05 -10.23 -6.37
N GLY A 74 1.13 -9.63 -6.18
CA GLY A 74 1.51 -8.86 -5.01
C GLY A 74 0.58 -7.67 -4.76
N SER A 75 0.22 -6.89 -5.79
CA SER A 75 -0.76 -5.80 -5.62
C SER A 75 -2.11 -6.28 -5.08
N HIS A 76 -2.60 -7.43 -5.57
CA HIS A 76 -3.83 -8.06 -5.06
C HIS A 76 -3.65 -8.54 -3.63
N TRP A 77 -2.53 -9.21 -3.33
CA TRP A 77 -2.20 -9.67 -1.99
C TRP A 77 -2.13 -8.51 -0.99
N VAL A 78 -1.48 -7.39 -1.33
CA VAL A 78 -1.40 -6.22 -0.44
C VAL A 78 -2.80 -5.66 -0.14
N HIS A 79 -3.66 -5.57 -1.16
CA HIS A 79 -5.04 -5.12 -0.98
C HIS A 79 -5.86 -6.08 -0.10
N ALA A 80 -5.81 -7.38 -0.42
CA ALA A 80 -6.52 -8.42 0.32
C ALA A 80 -6.07 -8.47 1.78
N THR A 81 -4.75 -8.50 2.05
CA THR A 81 -4.20 -8.46 3.41
C THR A 81 -4.62 -7.20 4.15
N SER A 82 -4.58 -6.03 3.51
CA SER A 82 -5.05 -4.77 4.13
C SER A 82 -6.55 -4.85 4.50
N ALA A 83 -7.37 -5.45 3.65
CA ALA A 83 -8.80 -5.63 3.88
C ALA A 83 -9.08 -6.63 5.01
N THR A 84 -8.36 -7.74 5.05
CA THR A 84 -8.41 -8.71 6.16
C THR A 84 -8.05 -8.03 7.48
N LEU A 85 -6.93 -7.30 7.53
CA LEU A 85 -6.50 -6.58 8.72
C LEU A 85 -7.50 -5.49 9.17
N HIS A 86 -8.28 -4.92 8.24
CA HIS A 86 -9.32 -3.95 8.57
C HIS A 86 -10.52 -4.59 9.29
N GLY A 87 -10.89 -5.81 8.90
CA GLY A 87 -11.96 -6.59 9.53
C GLY A 87 -11.51 -7.33 10.79
N ALA A 88 -10.22 -7.58 10.95
CA ALA A 88 -9.65 -8.38 12.03
C ALA A 88 -9.67 -7.65 13.39
N ASP A 89 -10.03 -8.41 14.43
CA ASP A 89 -9.77 -8.00 15.81
C ASP A 89 -8.29 -8.12 16.16
N ARG A 90 -7.90 -7.56 17.32
CA ARG A 90 -6.49 -7.53 17.75
C ARG A 90 -5.89 -8.93 17.82
N ASP A 91 -6.64 -9.89 18.33
CA ASP A 91 -6.12 -11.23 18.64
C ASP A 91 -6.31 -12.22 17.47
N ASP A 92 -6.73 -11.72 16.31
CA ASP A 92 -6.92 -12.51 15.09
C ASP A 92 -5.58 -12.99 14.51
N ALA A 93 -5.55 -14.24 14.02
CA ALA A 93 -4.38 -14.87 13.41
C ALA A 93 -3.90 -14.14 12.13
N ALA A 94 -4.75 -13.35 11.48
CA ALA A 94 -4.40 -12.52 10.32
C ALA A 94 -3.25 -11.55 10.62
N TRP A 95 -3.16 -11.04 11.85
CA TRP A 95 -2.05 -10.17 12.26
C TRP A 95 -0.73 -10.92 12.30
N ASP A 96 -0.73 -12.16 12.82
CA ASP A 96 0.47 -12.99 12.91
C ASP A 96 0.92 -13.44 11.52
N GLU A 97 -0.01 -13.76 10.63
CA GLU A 97 0.30 -14.10 9.24
C GLU A 97 0.94 -12.91 8.50
N ALA A 98 0.32 -11.73 8.57
CA ALA A 98 0.85 -10.52 7.95
C ALA A 98 2.22 -10.14 8.53
N GLN A 99 2.40 -10.27 9.85
CA GLN A 99 3.67 -10.01 10.52
C GLN A 99 4.76 -10.99 10.06
N ARG A 100 4.47 -12.29 9.99
CA ARG A 100 5.40 -13.30 9.47
C ARG A 100 5.82 -13.00 8.03
N ALA A 101 4.88 -12.62 7.17
CA ALA A 101 5.17 -12.23 5.80
C ALA A 101 6.10 -11.00 5.71
N CYS A 102 5.96 -10.06 6.66
CA CYS A 102 6.75 -8.83 6.73
C CYS A 102 8.12 -8.98 7.43
N SER A 103 8.39 -10.08 8.13
CA SER A 103 9.64 -10.28 8.89
C SER A 103 10.83 -10.79 8.04
N GLN A 104 10.87 -10.46 6.74
CA GLN A 104 11.91 -10.93 5.82
C GLN A 104 13.27 -10.25 6.07
N ARG A 105 14.39 -10.91 5.74
CA ARG A 105 15.76 -10.36 5.94
C ARG A 105 16.00 -8.96 5.37
N ARG A 106 15.23 -8.56 4.35
CA ARG A 106 15.39 -7.27 3.64
C ARG A 106 14.72 -6.08 4.35
N THR A 107 13.93 -6.31 5.40
CA THR A 107 13.16 -5.25 6.06
C THR A 107 13.97 -4.48 7.09
N THR A 108 13.77 -3.15 7.16
CA THR A 108 14.35 -2.31 8.22
C THR A 108 13.62 -2.53 9.56
N GLU A 109 14.21 -2.10 10.68
CA GLU A 109 13.58 -2.21 12.01
C GLU A 109 12.18 -1.56 12.09
N PRO A 110 11.95 -0.34 11.56
CA PRO A 110 10.62 0.25 11.53
C PRO A 110 9.61 -0.63 10.76
N MET A 111 10.02 -1.18 9.61
CA MET A 111 9.17 -2.06 8.80
C MET A 111 8.81 -3.35 9.54
N ARG A 112 9.78 -3.96 10.24
CA ARG A 112 9.56 -5.19 11.01
C ARG A 112 8.58 -5.00 12.16
N THR A 113 8.58 -3.84 12.80
CA THR A 113 7.75 -3.58 13.98
C THR A 113 6.45 -2.86 13.67
N ALA A 114 6.27 -2.33 12.45
CA ALA A 114 5.12 -1.51 12.08
C ALA A 114 3.76 -2.20 12.28
N LEU A 115 3.62 -3.46 11.86
CA LEU A 115 2.35 -4.19 12.02
C LEU A 115 2.07 -4.54 13.49
N ALA A 116 3.09 -4.92 14.26
CA ALA A 116 2.96 -5.11 15.70
C ALA A 116 2.53 -3.82 16.43
N ARG A 117 3.14 -2.68 16.09
CA ARG A 117 2.75 -1.36 16.63
C ARG A 117 1.30 -1.01 16.28
N LEU A 118 0.91 -1.21 15.02
CA LEU A 118 -0.45 -0.99 14.55
C LEU A 118 -1.47 -1.89 15.27
N ARG A 119 -1.13 -3.16 15.51
CA ARG A 119 -1.95 -4.12 16.25
C ARG A 119 -2.24 -3.63 17.68
N CYS A 120 -1.24 -3.03 18.34
CA CYS A 120 -1.34 -2.52 19.71
C CYS A 120 -2.11 -1.20 19.85
N MET A 121 -2.49 -0.54 18.76
CA MET A 121 -3.32 0.68 18.82
C MET A 121 -4.74 0.38 19.30
N ASP A 122 -5.42 1.41 19.82
CA ASP A 122 -6.85 1.34 20.11
C ASP A 122 -7.66 0.92 18.87
N ALA A 123 -8.73 0.15 19.09
CA ALA A 123 -9.50 -0.46 17.99
C ALA A 123 -9.97 0.57 16.94
N ARG A 124 -10.40 1.76 17.38
CA ARG A 124 -10.82 2.83 16.47
C ARG A 124 -9.66 3.40 15.64
N GLN A 125 -8.50 3.60 16.26
CA GLN A 125 -7.31 4.11 15.58
C GLN A 125 -6.79 3.07 14.58
N ARG A 126 -6.66 1.81 15.01
CA ARG A 126 -6.27 0.68 14.16
C ARG A 126 -7.19 0.55 12.94
N ARG A 127 -8.51 0.66 13.14
CA ARG A 127 -9.50 0.68 12.04
C ARG A 127 -9.32 1.87 11.10
N SER A 128 -8.96 3.04 11.62
CA SER A 128 -8.75 4.26 10.80
C SER A 128 -7.50 4.14 9.92
N VAL A 129 -6.42 3.58 10.46
CA VAL A 129 -5.17 3.30 9.72
C VAL A 129 -5.39 2.21 8.67
N THR A 130 -5.98 1.08 9.04
CA THR A 130 -6.26 -0.02 8.08
C THR A 130 -7.24 0.41 6.98
N LYS A 131 -8.23 1.26 7.29
CA LYS A 131 -9.13 1.84 6.28
C LYS A 131 -8.37 2.62 5.21
N VAL A 132 -7.39 3.45 5.59
CA VAL A 132 -6.61 4.20 4.59
C VAL A 132 -5.68 3.28 3.80
N MET A 133 -5.16 2.20 4.39
CA MET A 133 -4.39 1.17 3.65
C MET A 133 -5.26 0.48 2.60
N VAL A 134 -6.50 0.09 2.95
CA VAL A 134 -7.47 -0.50 2.01
C VAL A 134 -7.79 0.48 0.88
N ASN A 135 -8.07 1.74 1.22
CA ASN A 135 -8.38 2.77 0.24
C ASN A 135 -7.22 3.07 -0.72
N ALA A 136 -5.99 3.09 -0.21
CA ALA A 136 -4.79 3.37 -0.98
C ALA A 136 -4.45 2.23 -1.96
N THR A 137 -4.82 1.00 -1.62
CA THR A 137 -4.48 -0.21 -2.39
C THR A 137 -5.61 -0.68 -3.31
N ASN A 138 -6.79 -0.04 -3.25
CA ASN A 138 -7.94 -0.44 -4.02
C ASN A 138 -7.72 -0.22 -5.54
N PRO A 139 -7.72 -1.29 -6.36
CA PRO A 139 -7.46 -1.20 -7.80
C PRO A 139 -8.57 -0.48 -8.58
N ALA A 140 -9.79 -0.41 -8.03
CA ALA A 140 -10.93 0.26 -8.65
C ALA A 140 -10.90 1.78 -8.46
N LYS A 141 -10.11 2.29 -7.51
CA LYS A 141 -9.93 3.72 -7.26
C LYS A 141 -8.94 4.32 -8.27
N ARG A 142 -9.26 4.20 -9.56
CA ARG A 142 -8.54 4.92 -10.63
C ARG A 142 -8.85 6.42 -10.50
N PRO A 143 -7.89 7.31 -10.81
CA PRO A 143 -8.20 8.73 -10.88
C PRO A 143 -9.32 8.92 -11.91
N ARG A 144 -10.44 9.51 -11.47
CA ARG A 144 -11.40 10.11 -12.41
C ARG A 144 -10.63 11.20 -13.12
N VAL A 145 -10.17 10.92 -14.34
CA VAL A 145 -9.72 11.97 -15.25
C VAL A 145 -10.97 12.79 -15.53
N LEU A 146 -11.09 13.95 -14.89
CA LEU A 146 -12.02 14.99 -15.32
C LEU A 146 -11.61 15.34 -16.74
N ARG A 147 -12.28 14.71 -17.73
CA ARG A 147 -12.24 15.17 -19.11
C ARG A 147 -12.88 16.56 -19.10
N SER A 148 -12.03 17.59 -19.04
CA SER A 148 -12.43 18.94 -19.42
C SER A 148 -12.84 18.87 -20.89
N VAL A 149 -14.16 18.89 -21.13
CA VAL A 149 -14.71 19.20 -22.44
C VAL A 149 -14.46 20.70 -22.64
N ARG A 150 -13.58 21.04 -23.58
CA ARG A 150 -13.54 22.34 -24.24
C ARG A 150 -13.66 22.08 -25.73
#